data_AF-A0A938CF58-F1
#
_entry.id   AF-A0A938CF58-F1
#
_cell.length_a   1.000
_cell.length_b   1.000
_cell.length_c   1.000
_cell.angle_alpha   90.00
_cell.angle_beta   90.00
_cell.angle_gamma   90.00
#
_symmetry.space_group_name_H-M   'P 1'
#
loop_
_entity.id
_entity.type
_entity.pdbx_description
1 polymer ?
#
loop_
_entity_poly.entity_id
_entity_poly.type
_entity_poly.pdbx_seq_one_letter_code
_entity_poly.pdbx_strand_id
1 'polypeptide(L)'
;PDSDLRDTEQIPLLEEGGIEAFLRREVLPHAADAWYVPDSVKTGYEISFTRYFYKPQPLRTLEEIRLDILALEKETKGLLGEIIGGKA
;
A
#
# COMPACT_ATOMS: atom_id res chain seq x y z
N PRO A 1 13.60 -8.42 -27.36
CA PRO A 1 13.27 -7.66 -26.13
C PRO A 1 13.00 -8.63 -24.98
N ASP A 2 13.70 -8.46 -23.87
CA ASP A 2 13.49 -9.21 -22.63
C ASP A 2 12.17 -8.75 -21.98
N SER A 3 11.29 -9.69 -21.61
CA SER A 3 10.02 -9.36 -20.96
C SER A 3 10.20 -8.87 -19.54
N ASP A 4 11.28 -9.27 -18.88
CA ASP A 4 11.50 -9.01 -17.46
C ASP A 4 12.00 -7.58 -17.21
N LEU A 5 12.41 -6.88 -18.28
CA LEU A 5 12.85 -5.48 -18.25
C LEU A 5 11.71 -4.49 -18.59
N ARG A 6 10.47 -4.95 -18.72
CA ARG A 6 9.33 -4.09 -19.04
C ARG A 6 8.88 -3.28 -17.83
N ASP A 7 8.64 -2.00 -18.05
CA ASP A 7 8.06 -1.10 -17.05
C ASP A 7 6.78 -0.41 -17.58
N THR A 8 6.07 0.30 -16.71
CA THR A 8 4.85 1.05 -17.03
C THR A 8 4.89 2.45 -16.45
N GLU A 9 4.73 3.44 -17.32
CA GLU A 9 4.66 4.84 -16.93
C GLU A 9 3.22 5.34 -16.84
N GLN A 10 2.95 6.24 -15.89
CA GLN A 10 1.69 6.98 -15.78
C GLN A 10 1.88 8.38 -16.34
N ILE A 11 1.26 8.66 -17.50
CA ILE A 11 1.42 9.92 -18.23
C ILE A 11 0.11 10.72 -18.12
N PRO A 12 0.16 12.03 -17.79
CA PRO A 12 -1.03 12.87 -17.81
C PRO A 12 -1.73 12.83 -19.17
N LEU A 13 -3.07 12.70 -19.16
CA LEU A 13 -3.85 12.65 -20.41
C LEU A 13 -3.67 13.90 -21.28
N LEU A 14 -3.39 15.04 -20.65
CA LEU A 14 -3.18 16.33 -21.30
C LEU A 14 -1.70 16.72 -21.37
N GLU A 15 -0.78 15.74 -21.31
CA GLU A 15 0.65 15.98 -21.50
C GLU A 15 0.90 16.69 -22.84
N GLU A 16 1.62 17.81 -22.78
CA GLU A 16 1.96 18.59 -23.97
C GLU A 16 2.90 17.79 -24.88
N GLY A 17 2.49 17.55 -26.13
CA GLY A 17 3.23 16.69 -27.07
C GLY A 17 3.06 15.18 -26.82
N GLY A 18 2.19 14.79 -25.88
CA GLY A 18 1.79 13.41 -25.64
C GLY A 18 2.90 12.49 -25.13
N ILE A 19 2.71 11.18 -25.34
CA ILE A 19 3.61 10.12 -24.84
C ILE A 19 5.04 10.31 -25.34
N GLU A 20 5.22 10.73 -26.60
CA GLU A 20 6.54 10.91 -27.20
C GLU A 20 7.34 12.03 -26.53
N ALA A 21 6.69 13.15 -26.19
CA ALA A 21 7.34 14.25 -25.48
C ALA A 21 7.76 13.83 -24.07
N PHE A 22 6.90 13.08 -23.37
CA PHE A 22 7.22 12.51 -22.07
C PHE A 22 8.40 11.53 -22.17
N LEU A 23 8.36 10.58 -23.10
CA LEU A 23 9.42 9.58 -23.30
C LEU A 23 10.78 10.26 -23.52
N ARG A 24 10.83 11.31 -24.35
CA ARG A 24 12.06 12.08 -24.62
C ARG A 24 12.59 12.82 -23.40
N ARG A 25 11.70 13.34 -22.55
CA ARG A 25 12.06 14.17 -21.40
C ARG A 25 12.46 13.33 -20.19
N GLU A 26 11.71 12.27 -19.90
CA GLU A 26 11.83 11.53 -18.64
C GLU A 26 12.48 10.15 -18.80
N VAL A 27 12.38 9.50 -19.98
CA VAL A 27 12.83 8.10 -20.15
C VAL A 27 14.15 8.01 -20.91
N LEU A 28 14.22 8.57 -22.11
CA LEU A 28 15.40 8.46 -22.99
C LEU A 28 16.72 8.99 -22.39
N PRO A 29 16.73 9.99 -21.48
CA PRO A 29 17.96 10.40 -20.79
C PRO A 29 18.56 9.30 -19.89
N HIS A 30 17.74 8.36 -19.44
CA HIS A 30 18.14 7.28 -18.52
C HIS A 30 18.22 5.92 -19.22
N ALA A 31 17.41 5.69 -20.26
CA ALA A 31 17.39 4.47 -21.07
C ALA A 31 17.23 4.83 -22.55
N ALA A 32 18.35 4.98 -23.25
CA ALA A 32 18.39 5.49 -24.63
C ALA A 32 17.75 4.55 -25.67
N ASP A 33 17.65 3.26 -25.36
CA ASP A 33 17.03 2.22 -26.19
C ASP A 33 15.56 1.96 -25.81
N ALA A 34 15.00 2.72 -24.87
CA ALA A 34 13.62 2.58 -24.46
C ALA A 34 12.65 2.98 -25.58
N TRP A 35 11.52 2.27 -25.62
CA TRP A 35 10.43 2.50 -26.55
C TRP A 35 9.13 1.98 -25.95
N TYR A 36 7.99 2.43 -26.45
CA TYR A 36 6.68 1.97 -26.01
C TYR A 36 5.92 1.29 -27.15
N VAL A 37 5.05 0.33 -26.81
CA VAL A 37 4.15 -0.33 -27.77
C VAL A 37 2.85 0.49 -27.83
N PRO A 38 2.48 1.10 -28.97
CA PRO A 38 1.25 1.92 -29.04
C PRO A 38 -0.03 1.16 -28.66
N ASP A 39 -0.13 -0.11 -29.06
CA ASP A 39 -1.30 -0.94 -28.79
C ASP A 39 -1.42 -1.35 -27.30
N SER A 40 -0.36 -1.19 -26.50
CA SER A 40 -0.43 -1.46 -25.05
C SER A 40 -0.88 -0.26 -24.23
N VAL A 41 -1.04 0.91 -24.85
CA VAL A 41 -1.45 2.14 -24.17
C VAL A 41 -2.90 2.01 -23.71
N LYS A 42 -3.14 2.31 -22.43
CA LYS A 42 -4.47 2.31 -21.82
C LYS A 42 -4.81 3.70 -21.33
N THR A 43 -5.94 4.23 -21.81
CA THR A 43 -6.47 5.52 -21.35
C THR A 43 -7.51 5.27 -20.27
N GLY A 44 -7.34 5.91 -19.12
CA GLY A 44 -8.27 5.78 -18.00
C GLY A 44 -8.07 6.88 -16.96
N TYR A 45 -8.92 6.85 -15.93
CA TYR A 45 -8.81 7.73 -14.78
C TYR A 45 -8.51 6.87 -13.54
N GLU A 46 -7.61 7.36 -12.69
CA GLU A 46 -7.40 6.78 -11.38
C GLU A 46 -8.29 7.48 -10.35
N ILE A 47 -9.01 6.69 -9.55
CA ILE A 47 -9.76 7.20 -8.40
C ILE A 47 -9.12 6.60 -7.15
N SER A 48 -8.50 7.43 -6.31
CA SER A 48 -7.97 6.98 -5.03
C SER A 48 -9.10 6.60 -4.09
N PHE A 49 -9.32 5.30 -3.90
CA PHE A 49 -10.37 4.81 -3.01
C PHE A 49 -10.17 5.32 -1.58
N THR A 50 -8.93 5.32 -1.11
CA THR A 50 -8.60 5.84 0.23
C THR A 50 -8.92 7.32 0.35
N ARG A 51 -8.63 8.15 -0.66
CA ARG A 51 -8.91 9.58 -0.57
C ARG A 51 -10.40 9.90 -0.47
N TYR A 52 -11.23 9.20 -1.24
CA TYR A 52 -12.63 9.57 -1.40
C TYR A 52 -13.60 8.74 -0.55
N PHE A 53 -13.24 7.50 -0.24
CA PHE A 53 -14.14 6.54 0.41
C PHE A 53 -13.63 6.06 1.77
N TYR A 54 -12.39 6.38 2.16
CA TYR A 54 -11.91 6.00 3.48
C TYR A 54 -12.66 6.77 4.56
N LYS A 55 -13.29 6.00 5.45
CA LYS A 55 -13.84 6.51 6.70
C LYS A 55 -12.83 6.17 7.79
N PRO A 56 -12.18 7.17 8.42
CA PRO A 56 -11.30 6.91 9.54
C PRO A 56 -12.04 6.12 10.61
N GLN A 57 -11.47 4.98 11.01
CA GLN A 57 -12.01 4.26 12.15
C GLN A 57 -11.72 5.08 13.42
N PRO A 58 -12.74 5.34 14.26
CA PRO A 58 -12.50 6.00 15.52
C PRO A 58 -11.56 5.16 16.37
N LEU A 59 -10.68 5.84 17.10
CA LEU A 59 -9.82 5.18 18.08
C LEU A 59 -10.70 4.57 19.18
N ARG A 60 -10.24 3.43 19.71
CA ARG A 60 -10.82 2.85 20.92
C ARG A 60 -10.75 3.85 22.07
N THR A 61 -11.78 3.84 22.91
CA THR A 61 -11.80 4.67 24.12
C THR A 61 -10.77 4.17 25.14
N LEU A 62 -10.33 5.06 26.03
CA LEU A 62 -9.44 4.67 27.13
C LEU A 62 -10.08 3.62 28.05
N GLU A 63 -11.40 3.65 28.22
CA GLU A 63 -12.11 2.68 29.05
C GLU A 63 -12.10 1.29 28.41
N GLU A 64 -12.35 1.19 27.11
CA GLU A 64 -12.23 -0.07 26.38
C GLU A 64 -10.81 -0.62 26.43
N ILE A 65 -9.79 0.23 26.30
CA ILE A 65 -8.39 -0.19 26.40
C ILE A 65 -8.09 -0.71 27.81
N ARG A 66 -8.58 -0.02 28.85
CA ARG A 66 -8.41 -0.43 30.25
C ARG A 66 -9.07 -1.78 30.55
N LEU A 67 -10.29 -1.99 30.07
CA LEU A 67 -11.02 -3.24 30.28
C LEU A 67 -10.32 -4.43 29.62
N ASP A 68 -9.81 -4.26 28.39
CA ASP A 68 -9.03 -5.31 27.72
C ASP A 68 -7.75 -5.66 28.50
N ILE A 69 -7.02 -4.64 28.99
CA ILE A 69 -5.81 -4.88 29.79
C ILE A 69 -6.15 -5.71 31.04
N LEU A 70 -7.20 -5.34 31.78
CA LEU A 70 -7.62 -6.07 32.98
C LEU A 70 -8.11 -7.49 32.67
N ALA A 71 -8.76 -7.68 31.53
CA ALA A 71 -9.18 -9.01 31.08
C ALA A 71 -7.98 -9.91 30.77
N LEU A 72 -6.98 -9.37 30.04
CA LEU A 72 -5.72 -10.07 29.74
C LEU A 72 -4.91 -10.36 31.01
N GLU A 73 -4.85 -9.44 31.96
CA GLU A 73 -4.23 -9.67 33.27
C GLU A 73 -4.91 -10.81 34.02
N LYS A 74 -6.24 -10.89 33.95
CA LYS A 74 -7.00 -11.96 34.59
C LYS A 74 -6.79 -13.31 33.91
N GLU A 75 -6.74 -13.35 32.58
CA GLU A 75 -6.47 -14.56 31.80
C GLU A 75 -5.06 -15.10 32.06
N THR A 76 -4.08 -14.20 32.16
CA THR A 76 -2.69 -14.55 32.49
C THR A 76 -2.48 -14.87 33.97
N LYS A 77 -3.39 -14.45 34.84
CA LYS A 77 -3.37 -14.82 36.27
C LYS A 77 -3.66 -16.30 36.44
N GLY A 78 -2.64 -17.03 36.86
CA GLY A 78 -2.73 -18.49 37.05
C GLY A 78 -1.99 -19.27 35.98
N LEU A 79 -1.73 -18.72 34.79
CA LEU A 79 -0.88 -19.34 33.77
C LEU A 79 0.54 -19.58 34.30
N LEU A 80 1.12 -18.59 35.02
CA LEU A 80 2.39 -18.77 35.73
C LEU A 80 2.30 -19.83 36.84
N GLY A 81 1.16 -19.97 37.52
CA GLY A 81 0.93 -20.99 38.54
C GLY A 81 0.82 -22.41 37.97
N GLU A 82 0.20 -22.53 36.79
CA GLU A 82 0.11 -23.79 36.02
C GLU A 82 1.47 -24.19 35.43
N ILE A 83 2.26 -23.23 34.94
CA ILE A 83 3.61 -23.46 34.41
C ILE A 83 4.60 -23.84 35.53
N ILE A 84 4.48 -23.23 36.72
CA ILE A 84 5.41 -23.47 37.85
C ILE A 84 4.97 -24.66 38.73
N GLY A 85 3.75 -25.20 38.55
CA GLY A 85 3.38 -26.51 39.10
C GLY A 85 3.18 -26.55 40.62
N GLY A 86 2.41 -25.61 41.18
CA GLY A 86 2.05 -25.62 42.60
C GLY A 86 0.75 -26.38 42.89
N LYS A 87 0.79 -27.73 42.90
CA LYS A 87 -0.15 -28.51 43.73
C LYS A 87 0.33 -28.40 45.18
N ALA A 88 -0.46 -27.75 46.03
CA ALA A 88 -0.42 -27.96 47.48
C ALA A 88 -1.75 -28.62 47.88
#